data_AF-A0A940I384-F1
#
_entry.id   AF-A0A940I384-F1
#
_cell.length_a   1.000
_cell.length_b   1.000
_cell.length_c   1.000
_cell.angle_alpha   90.00
_cell.angle_beta   90.00
_cell.angle_gamma   90.00
#
_symmetry.space_group_name_H-M   'P 1'
#
loop_
_entity.id
_entity.type
_entity.pdbx_description
1 polymer ?
#
loop_
_entity_poly.entity_id
_entity_poly.type
_entity_poly.pdbx_seq_one_letter_code
_entity_poly.pdbx_strand_id
1 'polypeptide(L)'
;MKKIVLIFLLILTSLMFSNFYDDLKNYVENSPEYLEALKNYMNVEFEDEFRLNFGTNINKSSLNYDFEKIMLNVPISFNYSDDFELYLAPNINGSSVTLPLGVNFSLFNFDLNLEGNFSFVNDDFRDSYSFSISKNLFDNSDESDLEKEINKLNAKRNLLNVKNQKVIEFLNNVFYSNFYSKMYDVYSKLLVLKEEELKESEEKFEKGIISEIEYLNSKKSYIAVQKNYLTYRNKKREYEKYTKYNFQKFDVEIPEKSFNKRDDLKALQLEVELNKLRMDRIYQLYIPNMTFGFEVDYNYKPLSSEKELKPKLFLNFTFDLSNQKALEEENRRLNYEISIKNLETKIEDLEDQYESLLTELESLNYDYEISKINKRIKEINYLNLKQKLEDGLITKNEYESAMYELLVEEYNLENVEFSILIQKLNIYSFLGYDLLSLLEEVL
;
A
#
# COMPACT_ATOMS: atom_id res chain seq x y z
N MET A 1 2.64 -48.84 -11.11
CA MET A 1 1.69 -48.23 -10.15
C MET A 1 2.36 -47.25 -9.19
N LYS A 2 3.46 -47.58 -8.47
CA LYS A 2 4.14 -46.64 -7.55
C LYS A 2 4.60 -45.30 -8.17
N LYS A 3 5.09 -45.29 -9.43
CA LYS A 3 5.51 -44.06 -10.14
C LYS A 3 4.34 -43.16 -10.59
N ILE A 4 3.18 -43.75 -10.92
CA ILE A 4 1.97 -43.01 -11.32
C ILE A 4 1.33 -42.38 -10.09
N VAL A 5 1.30 -43.08 -8.96
CA VAL A 5 0.83 -42.52 -7.66
C VAL A 5 1.71 -41.36 -7.21
N LEU A 6 3.03 -41.42 -7.44
CA LEU A 6 3.95 -40.34 -7.10
C LEU A 6 3.75 -39.10 -7.99
N ILE A 7 3.52 -39.29 -9.29
CA ILE A 7 3.20 -38.20 -10.22
C ILE A 7 1.82 -37.61 -9.91
N PHE A 8 0.83 -38.43 -9.56
CA PHE A 8 -0.49 -37.96 -9.15
C PHE A 8 -0.43 -37.19 -7.81
N LEU A 9 0.40 -37.63 -6.86
CA LEU A 9 0.65 -36.90 -5.61
C LEU A 9 1.32 -35.55 -5.88
N LEU A 10 2.35 -35.51 -6.72
CA LEU A 10 3.05 -34.28 -7.11
C LEU A 10 2.15 -33.28 -7.84
N ILE A 11 1.27 -33.77 -8.72
CA ILE A 11 0.32 -32.93 -9.47
C ILE A 11 -0.84 -32.46 -8.59
N LEU A 12 -1.35 -33.31 -7.67
CA LEU A 12 -2.36 -32.87 -6.70
C LEU A 12 -1.80 -31.85 -5.72
N THR A 13 -0.56 -32.03 -5.25
CA THR A 13 0.09 -31.03 -4.40
C THR A 13 0.26 -29.73 -5.17
N SER A 14 0.78 -29.75 -6.40
CA SER A 14 0.98 -28.51 -7.19
C SER A 14 -0.35 -27.80 -7.54
N LEU A 15 -1.43 -28.54 -7.78
CA LEU A 15 -2.75 -27.95 -8.04
C LEU A 15 -3.42 -27.38 -6.78
N MET A 16 -3.12 -27.94 -5.60
CA MET A 16 -3.58 -27.39 -4.33
C MET A 16 -2.78 -26.14 -3.93
N PHE A 17 -1.47 -26.09 -4.24
CA PHE A 17 -0.60 -24.94 -3.99
C PHE A 17 -0.98 -23.70 -4.83
N SER A 18 -1.25 -23.89 -6.14
CA SER A 18 -1.68 -22.77 -7.02
C SER A 18 -2.95 -22.07 -6.51
N ASN A 19 -3.96 -22.82 -6.05
CA ASN A 19 -5.23 -22.21 -5.62
C ASN A 19 -5.12 -21.32 -4.37
N PHE A 20 -4.27 -21.66 -3.39
CA PHE A 20 -4.18 -20.87 -2.16
C PHE A 20 -3.45 -19.54 -2.37
N TYR A 21 -2.35 -19.55 -3.14
CA TYR A 21 -1.66 -18.33 -3.52
C TYR A 21 -2.55 -17.44 -4.41
N ASP A 22 -3.25 -18.02 -5.38
CA ASP A 22 -4.19 -17.29 -6.24
C ASP A 22 -5.34 -16.66 -5.41
N ASP A 23 -5.88 -17.38 -4.42
CA ASP A 23 -6.89 -16.84 -3.49
C ASP A 23 -6.36 -15.68 -2.64
N LEU A 24 -5.13 -15.83 -2.11
CA LEU A 24 -4.43 -14.78 -1.36
C LEU A 24 -4.24 -13.53 -2.24
N LYS A 25 -3.67 -13.71 -3.43
CA LYS A 25 -3.42 -12.63 -4.39
C LYS A 25 -4.71 -11.91 -4.76
N ASN A 26 -5.75 -12.66 -5.12
CA ASN A 26 -7.06 -12.10 -5.42
C ASN A 26 -7.67 -11.35 -4.24
N TYR A 27 -7.50 -11.83 -3.01
CA TYR A 27 -7.98 -11.13 -1.82
C TYR A 27 -7.28 -9.78 -1.61
N VAL A 28 -5.96 -9.75 -1.78
CA VAL A 28 -5.16 -8.52 -1.63
C VAL A 28 -5.48 -7.53 -2.74
N GLU A 29 -5.41 -7.95 -4.00
CA GLU A 29 -5.53 -7.08 -5.17
C GLU A 29 -6.93 -6.51 -5.38
N ASN A 30 -7.98 -7.18 -4.86
CA ASN A 30 -9.35 -6.68 -4.91
C ASN A 30 -9.78 -5.93 -3.64
N SER A 31 -8.90 -5.73 -2.66
CA SER A 31 -9.25 -4.97 -1.45
C SER A 31 -9.35 -3.47 -1.76
N PRO A 32 -10.40 -2.77 -1.27
CA PRO A 32 -10.55 -1.33 -1.51
C PRO A 32 -9.33 -0.51 -1.08
N GLU A 33 -8.71 -0.89 0.04
CA GLU A 33 -7.54 -0.21 0.59
C GLU A 33 -6.31 -0.36 -0.32
N TYR A 34 -6.09 -1.55 -0.88
CA TYR A 34 -5.02 -1.77 -1.85
C TYR A 34 -5.27 -0.98 -3.14
N LEU A 35 -6.49 -1.01 -3.66
CA LEU A 35 -6.84 -0.29 -4.89
C LEU A 35 -6.71 1.23 -4.73
N GLU A 36 -7.06 1.78 -3.57
CA GLU A 36 -6.88 3.19 -3.25
C GLU A 36 -5.39 3.55 -3.14
N ALA A 37 -4.59 2.73 -2.45
CA ALA A 37 -3.14 2.94 -2.35
C ALA A 37 -2.45 2.83 -3.74
N LEU A 38 -2.89 1.89 -4.58
CA LEU A 38 -2.41 1.71 -5.94
C LEU A 38 -2.76 2.93 -6.80
N LYS A 39 -3.99 3.44 -6.71
CA LYS A 39 -4.40 4.67 -7.39
C LYS A 39 -3.53 5.86 -6.97
N ASN A 40 -3.26 6.02 -5.67
CA ASN A 40 -2.40 7.10 -5.18
C ASN A 40 -0.97 6.98 -5.70
N TYR A 41 -0.41 5.76 -5.71
CA TYR A 41 0.90 5.51 -6.31
C TYR A 41 0.92 5.83 -7.81
N MET A 42 -0.06 5.36 -8.57
CA MET A 42 -0.18 5.66 -10.01
C MET A 42 -0.35 7.16 -10.26
N ASN A 43 -1.14 7.87 -9.47
CA ASN A 43 -1.29 9.32 -9.64
C ASN A 43 0.03 10.05 -9.48
N VAL A 44 0.89 9.63 -8.54
CA VAL A 44 2.22 10.23 -8.34
C VAL A 44 3.21 9.78 -9.43
N GLU A 45 3.10 8.55 -9.91
CA GLU A 45 3.97 8.02 -10.98
C GLU A 45 3.63 8.59 -12.37
N PHE A 46 2.36 8.88 -12.62
CA PHE A 46 1.82 9.34 -13.91
C PHE A 46 1.32 10.79 -13.88
N GLU A 47 1.62 11.56 -12.83
CA GLU A 47 1.19 12.97 -12.71
C GLU A 47 1.65 13.81 -13.92
N ASP A 48 2.67 13.34 -14.64
CA ASP A 48 3.26 13.97 -15.81
C ASP A 48 2.64 13.57 -17.17
N GLU A 49 1.75 12.56 -17.26
CA GLU A 49 1.48 11.92 -18.57
C GLU A 49 0.22 12.33 -19.35
N PHE A 50 -0.91 12.80 -18.78
CA PHE A 50 -2.03 13.28 -19.62
C PHE A 50 -3.03 14.17 -18.87
N ARG A 51 -3.19 15.43 -19.29
CA ARG A 51 -4.32 16.30 -18.89
C ARG A 51 -5.06 16.85 -20.12
N LEU A 52 -6.09 16.13 -20.56
CA LEU A 52 -7.04 16.64 -21.55
C LEU A 52 -7.99 17.66 -20.91
N ASN A 53 -7.62 18.94 -20.95
CA ASN A 53 -8.54 20.03 -20.64
C ASN A 53 -9.29 20.45 -21.91
N PHE A 54 -10.50 19.92 -22.10
CA PHE A 54 -11.47 20.61 -22.94
C PHE A 54 -11.87 21.88 -22.21
N GLY A 55 -11.28 23.01 -22.57
CA GLY A 55 -11.65 24.33 -22.06
C GLY A 55 -13.07 24.71 -22.47
N THR A 56 -14.08 24.09 -21.88
CA THR A 56 -15.45 24.61 -21.92
C THR A 56 -15.56 25.72 -20.88
N ASN A 57 -14.98 26.88 -21.17
CA ASN A 57 -15.37 28.11 -20.50
C ASN A 57 -16.78 28.51 -21.01
N ILE A 58 -17.81 27.74 -20.62
CA ILE A 58 -19.24 28.00 -20.93
C ILE A 58 -19.78 29.19 -20.11
N ASN A 59 -18.90 30.01 -19.52
CA ASN A 59 -19.33 31.23 -18.83
C ASN A 59 -19.39 32.47 -19.74
N LYS A 60 -19.16 32.32 -21.05
CA LYS A 60 -19.51 33.34 -22.06
C LYS A 60 -19.50 32.82 -23.51
N SER A 61 -20.01 31.62 -23.77
CA SER A 61 -20.42 31.27 -25.14
C SER A 61 -21.73 32.00 -25.43
N SER A 62 -21.66 33.27 -25.85
CA SER A 62 -22.79 33.92 -26.51
C SER A 62 -22.81 33.45 -27.96
N LEU A 63 -23.64 32.45 -28.25
CA LEU A 63 -24.15 32.21 -29.60
C LEU A 63 -25.13 33.35 -29.93
N ASN A 64 -24.60 34.52 -30.31
CA ASN A 64 -25.41 35.51 -31.01
C ASN A 64 -25.50 35.05 -32.46
N TYR A 65 -26.59 34.33 -32.75
CA TYR A 65 -26.94 33.94 -34.11
C TYR A 65 -27.59 35.15 -34.78
N ASP A 66 -26.79 35.95 -35.49
CA ASP A 66 -27.27 36.96 -36.42
C ASP A 66 -27.04 36.42 -37.84
N PHE A 67 -28.10 36.36 -38.66
CA PHE A 67 -28.07 35.73 -39.99
C PHE A 67 -27.12 36.42 -40.98
N GLU A 68 -26.50 37.54 -40.60
CA GLU A 68 -25.54 38.28 -41.40
C GLU A 68 -24.07 38.18 -40.91
N LYS A 69 -23.78 37.62 -39.72
CA LYS A 69 -22.40 37.49 -39.20
C LYS A 69 -22.20 36.21 -38.39
N ILE A 70 -21.52 35.23 -38.96
CA ILE A 70 -21.02 34.06 -38.23
C ILE A 70 -19.86 34.52 -37.35
N MET A 71 -20.03 34.43 -36.03
CA MET A 71 -18.93 34.53 -35.06
C MET A 71 -18.68 33.17 -34.39
N LEU A 72 -17.52 32.55 -34.67
CA LEU A 72 -17.11 31.29 -34.05
C LEU A 72 -15.73 31.46 -33.42
N ASN A 73 -15.65 31.31 -32.09
CA ASN A 73 -14.41 31.36 -31.32
C ASN A 73 -14.39 30.18 -30.33
N VAL A 74 -13.72 29.09 -30.71
CA VAL A 74 -13.60 27.89 -29.86
C VAL A 74 -12.11 27.58 -29.71
N PRO A 75 -11.45 28.03 -28.63
CA PRO A 75 -10.08 27.63 -28.36
C PRO A 75 -10.04 26.13 -28.04
N ILE A 76 -9.05 25.45 -28.61
CA ILE A 76 -8.71 24.05 -28.37
C ILE A 76 -7.27 24.06 -27.88
N SER A 77 -7.03 23.55 -26.67
CA SER A 77 -5.70 23.28 -26.16
C SER A 77 -5.53 21.78 -25.92
N PHE A 78 -4.33 21.28 -26.24
CA PHE A 78 -3.91 19.90 -25.99
C PHE A 78 -2.64 19.96 -25.15
N ASN A 79 -2.72 19.48 -23.90
CA ASN A 79 -1.56 19.34 -23.04
C ASN A 79 -1.17 17.86 -23.06
N TYR A 80 -0.01 17.55 -23.64
CA TYR A 80 0.50 16.19 -23.69
C TYR A 80 1.25 15.86 -22.40
N SER A 81 1.95 16.84 -21.83
CA SER A 81 2.62 16.82 -20.53
C SER A 81 2.67 18.24 -19.98
N ASP A 82 3.14 18.44 -18.74
CA ASP A 82 3.41 19.79 -18.23
C ASP A 82 4.44 20.55 -19.09
N ASP A 83 5.29 19.81 -19.81
CA ASP A 83 6.33 20.32 -20.71
C ASP A 83 5.91 20.44 -22.18
N PHE A 84 4.63 20.18 -22.54
CA PHE A 84 4.16 20.30 -23.92
C PHE A 84 2.69 20.71 -24.02
N GLU A 85 2.47 21.87 -24.63
CA GLU A 85 1.15 22.43 -24.91
C GLU A 85 1.02 22.81 -26.40
N LEU A 86 -0.04 22.33 -27.03
CA LEU A 86 -0.49 22.77 -28.35
C LEU A 86 -1.77 23.58 -28.17
N TYR A 87 -1.81 24.78 -28.72
CA TYR A 87 -2.96 25.68 -28.68
C TYR A 87 -3.43 26.05 -30.10
N LEU A 88 -4.74 26.10 -30.28
CA LEU A 88 -5.42 26.51 -31.51
C LEU A 88 -6.66 27.34 -31.13
N ALA A 89 -6.79 28.58 -31.60
CA ALA A 89 -7.99 29.39 -31.31
C ALA A 89 -8.60 30.03 -32.56
N PRO A 90 -9.30 29.26 -33.40
CA PRO A 90 -9.96 29.79 -34.58
C PRO A 90 -10.97 30.86 -34.19
N ASN A 91 -10.91 32.01 -34.86
CA ASN A 91 -11.85 33.11 -34.72
C ASN A 91 -12.38 33.50 -36.11
N ILE A 92 -13.67 33.31 -36.33
CA ILE A 92 -14.36 33.75 -37.56
C ILE A 92 -15.18 34.99 -37.19
N ASN A 93 -15.05 36.08 -37.95
CA ASN A 93 -15.86 37.27 -37.80
C ASN A 93 -16.14 37.90 -39.19
N GLY A 94 -17.32 37.64 -39.75
CA GLY A 94 -17.72 38.16 -41.06
C GLY A 94 -16.80 37.64 -42.18
N SER A 95 -16.15 38.55 -42.92
CA SER A 95 -15.17 38.24 -43.98
C SER A 95 -13.74 38.04 -43.46
N SER A 96 -13.57 37.91 -42.14
CA SER A 96 -12.28 37.63 -41.52
C SER A 96 -12.26 36.27 -40.83
N VAL A 97 -11.24 35.47 -41.13
CA VAL A 97 -10.94 34.20 -40.45
C VAL A 97 -9.54 34.31 -39.90
N THR A 98 -9.35 34.09 -38.60
CA THR A 98 -8.04 34.10 -37.93
C THR A 98 -7.84 32.74 -37.27
N LEU A 99 -6.67 32.13 -37.49
CA LEU A 99 -6.28 30.82 -36.98
C LEU A 99 -4.91 30.95 -36.31
N PRO A 100 -4.85 31.44 -35.06
CA PRO A 100 -3.67 31.34 -34.24
C PRO A 100 -3.46 29.87 -33.82
N LEU A 101 -2.21 29.45 -33.93
CA LEU A 101 -1.64 28.15 -33.63
C LEU A 101 -0.41 28.40 -32.77
N GLY A 102 -0.23 27.67 -31.69
CA GLY A 102 0.97 27.77 -30.84
C GLY A 102 1.39 26.43 -30.32
N VAL A 103 2.69 26.20 -30.22
CA VAL A 103 3.29 25.04 -29.58
C VAL A 103 4.28 25.55 -28.56
N ASN A 104 4.01 25.33 -27.29
CA ASN A 104 4.93 25.56 -26.20
C ASN A 104 5.49 24.21 -25.77
N PHE A 105 6.80 24.08 -25.67
CA PHE A 105 7.40 22.88 -25.09
C PHE A 105 8.74 23.15 -24.44
N SER A 106 9.09 22.33 -23.45
CA SER A 106 10.36 22.43 -22.74
C SER A 106 11.30 21.29 -23.14
N LEU A 107 12.53 21.62 -23.51
CA LEU A 107 13.55 20.63 -23.89
C LEU A 107 14.92 21.02 -23.32
N PHE A 108 15.55 20.13 -22.54
CA PHE A 108 16.84 20.40 -21.87
C PHE A 108 16.84 21.71 -21.06
N ASN A 109 15.71 22.02 -20.42
CA ASN A 109 15.47 23.23 -19.62
C ASN A 109 15.58 24.52 -20.45
N PHE A 110 15.20 24.43 -21.73
CA PHE A 110 14.85 25.56 -22.57
C PHE A 110 13.35 25.54 -22.81
N ASP A 111 12.71 26.69 -22.67
CA ASP A 111 11.33 26.90 -23.11
C ASP A 111 11.36 27.27 -24.58
N LEU A 112 10.67 26.50 -25.41
CA LEU A 112 10.52 26.74 -26.83
C LEU A 112 9.05 27.09 -27.10
N ASN A 113 8.83 28.25 -27.71
CA ASN A 113 7.50 28.65 -28.18
C ASN A 113 7.56 28.84 -29.71
N LEU A 114 6.64 28.19 -30.40
CA LEU A 114 6.39 28.33 -31.83
C LEU A 114 4.96 28.83 -32.01
N GLU A 115 4.77 30.06 -32.48
CA GLU A 115 3.42 30.56 -32.80
C GLU A 115 3.30 30.83 -34.29
N GLY A 116 2.15 30.48 -34.85
CA GLY A 116 1.73 30.80 -36.21
C GLY A 116 0.38 31.46 -36.15
N ASN A 117 0.20 32.58 -36.82
CA ASN A 117 -1.10 33.22 -36.95
C ASN A 117 -1.45 33.34 -38.42
N PHE A 118 -2.51 32.64 -38.83
CA PHE A 118 -3.00 32.64 -40.21
C PHE A 118 -4.31 33.39 -40.28
N SER A 119 -4.38 34.43 -41.08
CA SER A 119 -5.58 35.24 -41.23
C SER A 119 -5.97 35.41 -42.69
N PHE A 120 -7.26 35.32 -42.97
CA PHE A 120 -7.88 35.67 -44.24
C PHE A 120 -8.77 36.87 -43.99
N VAL A 121 -8.49 38.01 -44.62
CA VAL A 121 -9.30 39.23 -44.47
C VAL A 121 -9.62 39.75 -45.86
N ASN A 122 -10.89 39.73 -46.28
CA ASN A 122 -11.33 40.24 -47.59
C ASN A 122 -10.50 39.68 -48.76
N ASP A 123 -10.36 38.36 -48.85
CA ASP A 123 -9.58 37.61 -49.86
C ASP A 123 -8.05 37.77 -49.79
N ASP A 124 -7.51 38.56 -48.86
CA ASP A 124 -6.07 38.63 -48.59
C ASP A 124 -5.66 37.63 -47.49
N PHE A 125 -4.77 36.70 -47.84
CA PHE A 125 -4.12 35.82 -46.87
C PHE A 125 -2.93 36.53 -46.22
N ARG A 126 -2.88 36.51 -44.90
CA ARG A 126 -1.77 37.02 -44.09
C ARG A 126 -1.37 35.99 -43.06
N ASP A 127 -0.08 35.66 -43.07
CA ASP A 127 0.53 34.73 -42.14
C ASP A 127 1.72 35.38 -41.42
N SER A 128 1.80 35.14 -40.12
CA SER A 128 2.95 35.50 -39.28
C SER A 128 3.40 34.30 -38.48
N TYR A 129 4.70 34.22 -38.21
CA TYR A 129 5.30 33.15 -37.42
C TYR A 129 6.22 33.78 -36.38
N SER A 130 6.19 33.28 -35.15
CA SER A 130 7.15 33.60 -34.13
C SER A 130 7.79 32.31 -33.64
N PHE A 131 9.08 32.39 -33.35
CA PHE A 131 9.83 31.35 -32.67
C PHE A 131 10.60 31.98 -31.55
N SER A 132 10.46 31.47 -30.32
CA SER A 132 11.32 31.84 -29.22
C SER A 132 11.91 30.62 -28.54
N ILE A 133 13.17 30.76 -28.13
CA ILE A 133 13.84 29.86 -27.22
C ILE A 133 14.29 30.72 -26.05
N SER A 134 13.88 30.37 -24.84
CA SER A 134 14.37 31.00 -23.62
C SER A 134 14.86 29.99 -22.61
N LYS A 135 15.73 30.43 -21.72
CA LYS A 135 16.20 29.63 -20.60
C LYS A 135 16.38 30.53 -19.38
N ASN A 136 15.83 30.09 -18.25
CA ASN A 136 16.20 30.63 -16.96
C ASN A 136 17.63 30.18 -16.62
N LEU A 137 18.49 31.13 -16.25
CA LEU A 137 19.89 30.84 -15.88
C LEU A 137 19.99 30.18 -14.51
N PHE A 138 19.00 30.39 -13.63
CA PHE A 138 18.85 29.70 -12.36
C PHE A 138 17.71 28.71 -12.47
N ASP A 139 18.06 27.52 -12.91
CA ASP A 139 17.15 26.41 -13.10
C ASP A 139 17.23 25.49 -11.88
N ASN A 140 16.08 25.28 -11.26
CA ASN A 140 15.91 24.46 -10.06
C ASN A 140 15.08 23.20 -10.36
N SER A 141 15.07 22.73 -11.62
CA SER A 141 14.43 21.47 -12.03
C SER A 141 14.88 20.26 -11.21
N ASP A 142 16.15 20.22 -10.81
CA ASP A 142 16.71 19.19 -9.93
C ASP A 142 16.04 19.15 -8.54
N GLU A 143 15.59 20.28 -7.99
CA GLU A 143 14.78 20.28 -6.77
C GLU A 143 13.42 19.63 -7.00
N SER A 144 12.78 19.92 -8.14
CA SER A 144 11.48 19.34 -8.49
C SER A 144 11.59 17.83 -8.74
N ASP A 145 12.65 17.39 -9.40
CA ASP A 145 12.94 15.98 -9.64
C ASP A 145 13.10 15.21 -8.31
N LEU A 146 13.83 15.79 -7.36
CA LEU A 146 13.97 15.22 -6.02
C LEU A 146 12.63 15.18 -5.26
N GLU A 147 11.82 16.23 -5.32
CA GLU A 147 10.49 16.23 -4.70
C GLU A 147 9.56 15.16 -5.28
N LYS A 148 9.55 15.02 -6.61
CA LYS A 148 8.80 13.97 -7.31
C LYS A 148 9.25 12.58 -6.87
N GLU A 149 10.56 12.33 -6.82
CA GLU A 149 11.10 11.03 -6.39
C GLU A 149 10.79 10.73 -4.91
N ILE A 150 10.89 11.73 -4.02
CA ILE A 150 10.50 11.59 -2.60
C ILE A 150 9.03 11.18 -2.50
N ASN A 151 8.14 11.87 -3.21
CA ASN A 151 6.71 11.57 -3.21
C ASN A 151 6.43 10.17 -3.75
N LYS A 152 7.11 9.78 -4.83
CA LYS A 152 7.01 8.44 -5.43
C LYS A 152 7.43 7.34 -4.45
N LEU A 153 8.57 7.51 -3.78
CA LEU A 153 9.07 6.53 -2.78
C LEU A 153 8.11 6.41 -1.59
N ASN A 154 7.56 7.51 -1.09
CA ASN A 154 6.57 7.50 -0.03
C ASN A 154 5.28 6.79 -0.44
N ALA A 155 4.75 7.09 -1.62
CA ALA A 155 3.56 6.42 -2.15
C ALA A 155 3.80 4.92 -2.37
N LYS A 156 4.97 4.55 -2.89
CA LYS A 156 5.38 3.15 -3.07
C LYS A 156 5.47 2.40 -1.75
N ARG A 157 6.05 3.00 -0.71
CA ARG A 157 6.10 2.40 0.63
C ARG A 157 4.71 2.21 1.22
N ASN A 158 3.83 3.18 1.06
CA ASN A 158 2.45 3.08 1.53
C ASN A 158 1.71 1.92 0.84
N LEU A 159 1.83 1.80 -0.50
CA LEU A 159 1.27 0.69 -1.26
C LEU A 159 1.78 -0.66 -0.74
N LEU A 160 3.10 -0.79 -0.52
CA LEU A 160 3.70 -2.01 0.02
C LEU A 160 3.20 -2.35 1.44
N ASN A 161 3.04 -1.35 2.31
CA ASN A 161 2.53 -1.55 3.66
C ASN A 161 1.10 -2.07 3.65
N VAL A 162 0.22 -1.45 2.85
CA VAL A 162 -1.18 -1.89 2.69
C VAL A 162 -1.24 -3.30 2.12
N LYS A 163 -0.43 -3.59 1.09
CA LYS A 163 -0.32 -4.92 0.49
C LYS A 163 0.06 -5.98 1.54
N ASN A 164 1.13 -5.74 2.30
CA ASN A 164 1.59 -6.67 3.34
C ASN A 164 0.58 -6.84 4.48
N GLN A 165 -0.07 -5.75 4.90
CA GLN A 165 -1.13 -5.80 5.91
C GLN A 165 -2.27 -6.72 5.46
N LYS A 166 -2.70 -6.64 4.19
CA LYS A 166 -3.75 -7.49 3.64
C LYS A 166 -3.33 -8.95 3.50
N VAL A 167 -2.06 -9.23 3.21
CA VAL A 167 -1.51 -10.59 3.26
C VAL A 167 -1.64 -11.18 4.67
N ILE A 168 -1.20 -10.44 5.70
CA ILE A 168 -1.26 -10.88 7.10
C ILE A 168 -2.71 -11.04 7.56
N GLU A 169 -3.60 -10.11 7.18
CA GLU A 169 -5.03 -10.18 7.46
C GLU A 169 -5.65 -11.46 6.87
N PHE A 170 -5.35 -11.78 5.60
CA PHE A 170 -5.83 -12.99 4.96
C PHE A 170 -5.36 -14.26 5.68
N LEU A 171 -4.06 -14.37 5.95
CA LEU A 171 -3.49 -15.54 6.64
C LEU A 171 -4.13 -15.75 8.01
N ASN A 172 -4.28 -14.69 8.80
CA ASN A 172 -4.98 -14.72 10.10
C ASN A 172 -6.41 -15.22 9.93
N ASN A 173 -7.16 -14.63 8.99
CA ASN A 173 -8.56 -14.97 8.77
C ASN A 173 -8.75 -16.43 8.36
N VAL A 174 -7.92 -16.95 7.46
CA VAL A 174 -8.02 -18.35 7.01
C VAL A 174 -7.58 -19.32 8.10
N PHE A 175 -6.48 -19.04 8.81
CA PHE A 175 -6.02 -19.87 9.92
C PHE A 175 -7.07 -19.93 11.04
N TYR A 176 -7.56 -18.78 11.51
CA TYR A 176 -8.51 -18.71 12.61
C TYR A 176 -9.87 -19.32 12.25
N SER A 177 -10.29 -19.26 10.97
CA SER A 177 -11.47 -19.99 10.51
C SER A 177 -11.35 -21.50 10.76
N ASN A 178 -10.21 -22.08 10.39
CA ASN A 178 -9.93 -23.51 10.61
C ASN A 178 -9.79 -23.82 12.11
N PHE A 179 -8.97 -23.07 12.84
CA PHE A 179 -8.71 -23.24 14.27
C PHE A 179 -10.01 -23.20 15.10
N TYR A 180 -10.86 -22.19 14.88
CA TYR A 180 -12.11 -22.08 15.63
C TYR A 180 -13.15 -23.14 15.24
N SER A 181 -13.13 -23.63 13.99
CA SER A 181 -13.96 -24.79 13.63
C SER A 181 -13.51 -26.05 14.37
N LYS A 182 -12.21 -26.35 14.37
CA LYS A 182 -11.63 -27.48 15.09
C LYS A 182 -11.94 -27.42 16.60
N MET A 183 -11.74 -26.25 17.22
CA MET A 183 -12.04 -26.03 18.63
C MET A 183 -13.52 -26.18 18.95
N TYR A 184 -14.41 -25.62 18.11
CA TYR A 184 -15.86 -25.81 18.26
C TYR A 184 -16.24 -27.30 18.23
N ASP A 185 -15.71 -28.06 17.26
CA ASP A 185 -16.02 -29.47 17.12
C ASP A 185 -15.57 -30.27 18.36
N VAL A 186 -14.37 -29.98 18.88
CA VAL A 186 -13.85 -30.59 20.12
C VAL A 186 -14.71 -30.23 21.33
N TYR A 187 -14.99 -28.95 21.56
CA TYR A 187 -15.80 -28.51 22.70
C TYR A 187 -17.26 -28.96 22.62
N SER A 188 -17.81 -29.13 21.42
CA SER A 188 -19.16 -29.68 21.25
C SER A 188 -19.26 -31.13 21.75
N LYS A 189 -18.24 -31.95 21.49
CA LYS A 189 -18.17 -33.35 21.92
C LYS A 189 -17.86 -33.48 23.40
N LEU A 190 -16.91 -32.67 23.91
CA LEU A 190 -16.64 -32.54 25.35
C LEU A 190 -17.88 -32.14 26.14
N LEU A 191 -18.70 -31.23 25.60
CA LEU A 191 -19.91 -30.76 26.30
C LEU A 191 -20.90 -31.90 26.54
N VAL A 192 -21.11 -32.77 25.54
CA VAL A 192 -21.99 -33.95 25.68
C VAL A 192 -21.47 -34.88 26.78
N LEU A 193 -20.17 -35.20 26.77
CA LEU A 193 -19.56 -36.06 27.78
C LEU A 193 -19.67 -35.45 29.19
N LYS A 194 -19.40 -34.15 29.35
CA LYS A 194 -19.50 -33.47 30.65
C LYS A 194 -20.94 -33.31 31.13
N GLU A 195 -21.92 -33.24 30.24
CA GLU A 195 -23.33 -33.25 30.62
C GLU A 195 -23.75 -34.61 31.19
N GLU A 196 -23.31 -35.71 30.58
CA GLU A 196 -23.54 -37.07 31.08
C GLU A 196 -22.85 -37.28 32.43
N GLU A 197 -21.57 -36.90 32.56
CA GLU A 197 -20.83 -36.96 33.83
C GLU A 197 -21.51 -36.15 34.95
N LEU A 198 -22.09 -34.98 34.64
CA LEU A 198 -22.80 -34.16 35.61
C LEU A 198 -24.09 -34.82 36.08
N LYS A 199 -24.89 -35.39 35.17
CA LYS A 199 -26.13 -36.11 35.50
C LYS A 199 -25.84 -37.31 36.42
N GLU A 200 -24.83 -38.10 36.08
CA GLU A 200 -24.40 -39.22 36.94
C GLU A 200 -23.92 -38.73 38.31
N SER A 201 -23.18 -37.63 38.34
CA SER A 201 -22.69 -37.04 39.60
C SER A 201 -23.84 -36.52 40.45
N GLU A 202 -24.87 -35.91 39.86
CA GLU A 202 -26.08 -35.44 40.54
C GLU A 202 -26.83 -36.61 41.18
N GLU A 203 -27.08 -37.69 40.44
CA GLU A 203 -27.73 -38.89 40.99
C GLU A 203 -26.94 -39.52 42.14
N LYS A 204 -25.60 -39.59 42.01
CA LYS A 204 -24.73 -40.14 43.07
C LYS A 204 -24.73 -39.25 44.30
N PHE A 205 -24.79 -37.93 44.13
CA PHE A 205 -24.84 -36.97 45.22
C PHE A 205 -26.17 -37.04 45.98
N GLU A 206 -27.30 -37.10 45.27
CA GLU A 206 -28.63 -37.27 45.87
C GLU A 206 -28.75 -38.56 46.69
N LYS A 207 -28.07 -39.63 46.26
CA LYS A 207 -27.99 -40.91 46.97
C LYS A 207 -26.96 -40.92 48.12
N GLY A 208 -26.23 -39.81 48.34
CA GLY A 208 -25.19 -39.70 49.36
C GLY A 208 -23.94 -40.55 49.09
N ILE A 209 -23.72 -40.96 47.84
CA ILE A 209 -22.58 -41.80 47.42
C ILE A 209 -21.30 -40.96 47.26
N ILE A 210 -21.43 -39.73 46.78
CA ILE A 210 -20.32 -38.78 46.61
C ILE A 210 -20.50 -37.55 47.49
N SER A 211 -19.39 -36.85 47.74
CA SER A 211 -19.36 -35.60 48.51
C SER A 211 -19.88 -34.40 47.70
N GLU A 212 -20.27 -33.34 48.41
CA GLU A 212 -20.64 -32.05 47.79
C GLU A 212 -19.48 -31.48 46.96
N ILE A 213 -18.22 -31.63 47.44
CA ILE A 213 -17.03 -31.16 46.72
C ILE A 213 -16.89 -31.86 45.36
N GLU A 214 -17.11 -33.17 45.30
CA GLU A 214 -17.05 -33.94 44.05
C GLU A 214 -18.14 -33.51 43.06
N TYR A 215 -19.37 -33.34 43.54
CA TYR A 215 -20.47 -32.81 42.71
C TYR A 215 -20.17 -31.41 42.18
N LEU A 216 -19.71 -30.49 43.04
CA LEU A 216 -19.37 -29.13 42.64
C LEU A 216 -18.19 -29.09 41.65
N ASN A 217 -17.23 -30.01 41.76
CA ASN A 217 -16.15 -30.14 40.78
C ASN A 217 -16.68 -30.61 39.41
N SER A 218 -17.59 -31.59 39.38
CA SER A 218 -18.24 -32.02 38.14
C SER A 218 -19.03 -30.87 37.50
N LYS A 219 -19.81 -30.14 38.30
CA LYS A 219 -20.57 -28.95 37.85
C LYS A 219 -19.66 -27.84 37.32
N LYS A 220 -18.54 -27.56 38.00
CA LYS A 220 -17.55 -26.58 37.56
C LYS A 220 -16.94 -26.96 36.21
N SER A 221 -16.60 -28.24 36.04
CA SER A 221 -16.05 -28.78 34.79
C SER A 221 -17.04 -28.60 33.63
N TYR A 222 -18.31 -28.99 33.82
CA TYR A 222 -19.37 -28.79 32.84
C TYR A 222 -19.55 -27.31 32.46
N ILE A 223 -19.64 -26.40 33.44
CA ILE A 223 -19.80 -24.96 33.18
C ILE A 223 -18.61 -24.40 32.40
N ALA A 224 -17.37 -24.83 32.71
CA ALA A 224 -16.18 -24.39 31.98
C ALA A 224 -16.21 -24.82 30.51
N VAL A 225 -16.56 -26.08 30.23
CA VAL A 225 -16.72 -26.61 28.88
C VAL A 225 -17.86 -25.91 28.13
N GLN A 226 -18.99 -25.67 28.80
CA GLN A 226 -20.13 -24.95 28.22
C GLN A 226 -19.75 -23.52 27.82
N LYS A 227 -19.01 -22.81 28.67
CA LYS A 227 -18.48 -21.47 28.35
C LYS A 227 -17.60 -21.51 27.10
N ASN A 228 -16.63 -22.42 27.04
CA ASN A 228 -15.72 -22.53 25.90
C ASN A 228 -16.48 -22.91 24.61
N TYR A 229 -17.42 -23.84 24.68
CA TYR A 229 -18.29 -24.18 23.55
C TYR A 229 -19.02 -22.95 22.99
N LEU A 230 -19.62 -22.13 23.85
CA LEU A 230 -20.30 -20.90 23.43
C LEU A 230 -19.33 -19.89 22.81
N THR A 231 -18.14 -19.72 23.40
CA THR A 231 -17.09 -18.85 22.86
C THR A 231 -16.68 -19.30 21.44
N TYR A 232 -16.36 -20.57 21.24
CA TYR A 232 -15.92 -21.07 19.93
C TYR A 232 -17.05 -21.17 18.92
N ARG A 233 -18.30 -21.36 19.35
CA ARG A 233 -19.48 -21.26 18.47
C ARG A 233 -19.63 -19.86 17.87
N ASN A 234 -19.43 -18.83 18.68
CA ASN A 234 -19.52 -17.44 18.22
C ASN A 234 -18.34 -17.10 17.30
N LYS A 235 -17.11 -17.44 17.70
CA LYS A 235 -15.91 -17.23 16.87
C LYS A 235 -15.98 -17.99 15.54
N LYS A 236 -16.45 -19.24 15.51
CA LYS A 236 -16.65 -19.99 14.26
C LYS A 236 -17.56 -19.25 13.28
N ARG A 237 -18.65 -18.63 13.77
CA ARG A 237 -19.59 -17.85 12.94
C ARG A 237 -18.95 -16.58 12.37
N GLU A 238 -18.14 -15.88 13.16
CA GLU A 238 -17.42 -14.67 12.73
C GLU A 238 -16.49 -14.95 11.53
N TYR A 239 -15.86 -16.13 11.50
CA TYR A 239 -14.89 -16.54 10.47
C TYR A 239 -15.47 -17.47 9.40
N GLU A 240 -16.80 -17.67 9.36
CA GLU A 240 -17.45 -18.63 8.47
C GLU A 240 -17.21 -18.33 6.98
N LYS A 241 -17.14 -17.04 6.62
CA LYS A 241 -16.84 -16.58 5.24
C LYS A 241 -15.48 -17.04 4.69
N TYR A 242 -14.55 -17.43 5.56
CA TYR A 242 -13.20 -17.85 5.20
C TYR A 242 -13.03 -19.37 5.13
N THR A 243 -14.06 -20.14 5.46
CA THR A 243 -14.04 -21.62 5.47
C THR A 243 -13.80 -22.25 4.10
N LYS A 244 -14.06 -21.50 3.02
CA LYS A 244 -13.80 -21.91 1.64
C LYS A 244 -12.30 -21.99 1.30
N TYR A 245 -11.46 -21.30 2.07
CA TYR A 245 -10.02 -21.27 1.86
C TYR A 245 -9.36 -22.33 2.73
N ASN A 246 -8.40 -23.06 2.17
CA ASN A 246 -7.67 -24.09 2.91
C ASN A 246 -6.32 -23.53 3.35
N PHE A 247 -6.13 -23.34 4.66
CA PHE A 247 -4.83 -22.89 5.19
C PHE A 247 -3.76 -23.93 4.88
N GLN A 248 -2.67 -23.48 4.26
CA GLN A 248 -1.49 -24.31 4.03
C GLN A 248 -0.40 -23.89 5.00
N LYS A 249 0.17 -24.85 5.71
CA LYS A 249 1.27 -24.60 6.64
C LYS A 249 2.56 -24.47 5.86
N PHE A 250 3.27 -23.37 6.09
CA PHE A 250 4.61 -23.10 5.60
C PHE A 250 5.44 -22.47 6.72
N ASP A 251 6.74 -22.36 6.52
CA ASP A 251 7.64 -21.67 7.43
C ASP A 251 8.58 -20.76 6.63
N VAL A 252 9.07 -19.72 7.29
CA VAL A 252 10.03 -18.77 6.74
C VAL A 252 11.16 -18.58 7.73
N GLU A 253 12.36 -18.29 7.22
CA GLU A 253 13.49 -17.91 8.08
C GLU A 253 13.42 -16.41 8.40
N ILE A 254 14.13 -15.95 9.43
CA ILE A 254 14.21 -14.51 9.70
C ILE A 254 15.21 -13.92 8.70
N PRO A 255 14.85 -12.86 7.96
CA PRO A 255 15.78 -12.19 7.05
C PRO A 255 16.90 -11.50 7.83
N GLU A 256 18.07 -11.32 7.20
CA GLU A 256 19.12 -10.48 7.77
C GLU A 256 18.63 -9.03 7.96
N LYS A 257 19.00 -8.41 9.10
CA LYS A 257 18.65 -7.01 9.41
C LYS A 257 19.21 -6.09 8.33
N SER A 258 18.33 -5.49 7.53
CA SER A 258 18.69 -4.47 6.56
C SER A 258 17.53 -3.52 6.31
N PHE A 259 17.75 -2.22 6.51
CA PHE A 259 16.78 -1.19 6.17
C PHE A 259 16.89 -0.68 4.73
N ASN A 260 17.79 -1.25 3.92
CA ASN A 260 18.04 -0.79 2.54
C ASN A 260 16.83 -0.98 1.61
N LYS A 261 15.92 -1.89 1.97
CA LYS A 261 14.67 -2.13 1.23
C LYS A 261 13.55 -1.17 1.63
N ARG A 262 13.76 -0.31 2.63
CA ARG A 262 12.77 0.66 3.10
C ARG A 262 12.81 1.92 2.25
N ASP A 263 11.83 2.04 1.37
CA ASP A 263 11.69 3.22 0.50
C ASP A 263 11.38 4.51 1.30
N ASP A 264 10.76 4.42 2.48
CA ASP A 264 10.58 5.59 3.37
C ASP A 264 11.90 6.15 3.92
N LEU A 265 12.90 5.29 4.15
CA LEU A 265 14.21 5.75 4.61
C LEU A 265 14.99 6.44 3.47
N LYS A 266 14.88 5.91 2.25
CA LYS A 266 15.45 6.54 1.05
C LYS A 266 14.80 7.90 0.77
N ALA A 267 13.48 8.01 0.93
CA ALA A 267 12.76 9.27 0.79
C ALA A 267 13.31 10.33 1.76
N LEU A 268 13.54 9.98 3.03
CA LEU A 268 14.15 10.90 4.01
C LEU A 268 15.61 11.27 3.65
N GLN A 269 16.39 10.34 3.09
CA GLN A 269 17.74 10.65 2.61
C GLN A 269 17.72 11.67 1.47
N LEU A 270 16.81 11.51 0.52
CA LEU A 270 16.61 12.47 -0.58
C LEU A 270 16.05 13.81 -0.06
N GLU A 271 15.22 13.80 0.98
CA GLU A 271 14.73 15.04 1.62
C GLU A 271 15.87 15.84 2.26
N VAL A 272 16.85 15.17 2.88
CA VAL A 272 18.07 15.82 3.37
C VAL A 272 18.88 16.41 2.22
N GLU A 273 19.03 15.69 1.11
CA GLU A 273 19.74 16.16 -0.09
C GLU A 273 19.05 17.38 -0.72
N LEU A 274 17.72 17.33 -0.87
CA LEU A 274 16.91 18.44 -1.35
C LEU A 274 17.07 19.69 -0.49
N ASN A 275 16.95 19.55 0.83
CA ASN A 275 17.08 20.70 1.73
C ASN A 275 18.51 21.23 1.80
N LYS A 276 19.53 20.37 1.67
CA LYS A 276 20.92 20.80 1.52
C LYS A 276 21.12 21.62 0.26
N LEU A 277 20.58 21.16 -0.87
CA LEU A 277 20.69 21.85 -2.15
C LEU A 277 19.98 23.21 -2.13
N ARG A 278 18.80 23.29 -1.50
CA ARG A 278 18.09 24.55 -1.21
C ARG A 278 18.91 25.52 -0.36
N MET A 279 19.61 24.99 0.64
CA MET A 279 20.51 25.75 1.50
C MET A 279 21.75 26.24 0.72
N ASP A 280 22.39 25.39 -0.07
CA ASP A 280 23.55 25.76 -0.89
C ASP A 280 23.20 26.85 -1.92
N ARG A 281 21.92 26.93 -2.33
CA ARG A 281 21.36 27.93 -3.25
C ARG A 281 20.78 29.17 -2.59
N ILE A 282 20.99 29.39 -1.29
CA ILE A 282 20.53 30.62 -0.58
C ILE A 282 20.99 31.90 -1.28
N TYR A 283 22.18 31.89 -1.91
CA TYR A 283 22.69 33.03 -2.67
C TYR A 283 21.74 33.50 -3.78
N GLN A 284 20.90 32.61 -4.34
CA GLN A 284 19.92 32.93 -5.37
C GLN A 284 18.87 33.94 -4.89
N LEU A 285 18.59 34.02 -3.57
CA LEU A 285 17.67 35.01 -3.00
C LEU A 285 18.14 36.47 -3.19
N TYR A 286 19.45 36.66 -3.34
CA TYR A 286 20.09 37.97 -3.33
C TYR A 286 20.50 38.46 -4.73
N ILE A 287 20.34 37.62 -5.76
CA ILE A 287 20.65 37.94 -7.15
C ILE A 287 19.34 38.00 -7.97
N PRO A 288 19.29 38.70 -9.11
CA PRO A 288 18.09 38.69 -9.94
C PRO A 288 17.91 37.33 -10.62
N ASN A 289 16.65 36.93 -10.78
CA ASN A 289 16.33 35.88 -11.73
C ASN A 289 16.64 36.39 -13.14
N MET A 290 17.34 35.57 -13.94
CA MET A 290 17.82 35.95 -15.25
C MET A 290 17.29 34.98 -16.30
N THR A 291 16.59 35.49 -17.30
CA THR A 291 16.15 34.69 -18.45
C THR A 291 16.87 35.18 -19.69
N PHE A 292 17.65 34.30 -20.31
CA PHE A 292 18.27 34.55 -21.60
C PHE A 292 17.44 33.90 -22.70
N GLY A 293 17.25 34.60 -23.81
CA GLY A 293 16.52 34.01 -24.92
C GLY A 293 16.79 34.64 -26.28
N PHE A 294 16.31 33.94 -27.28
CA PHE A 294 16.32 34.32 -28.68
C PHE A 294 14.89 34.23 -29.19
N GLU A 295 14.46 35.26 -29.91
CA GLU A 295 13.13 35.38 -30.49
C GLU A 295 13.26 35.80 -31.96
N VAL A 296 12.46 35.21 -32.83
CA VAL A 296 12.40 35.53 -34.25
C VAL A 296 10.95 35.71 -34.63
N ASP A 297 10.58 36.93 -35.00
CA ASP A 297 9.29 37.20 -35.62
C ASP A 297 9.43 37.32 -37.13
N TYR A 298 8.60 36.60 -37.87
CA TYR A 298 8.41 36.77 -39.30
C TYR A 298 7.01 37.32 -39.55
N ASN A 299 6.91 38.62 -39.77
CA ASN A 299 5.63 39.33 -39.89
C ASN A 299 5.69 40.43 -40.96
N TYR A 300 4.53 40.94 -41.37
CA TYR A 300 4.42 42.08 -42.28
C TYR A 300 4.96 43.35 -41.65
N LYS A 301 5.70 44.14 -42.44
CA LYS A 301 6.13 45.48 -42.08
C LYS A 301 4.91 46.35 -41.76
N PRO A 302 4.97 47.24 -40.75
CA PRO A 302 3.90 48.21 -40.52
C PRO A 302 3.60 48.99 -41.80
N LEU A 303 2.33 49.01 -42.22
CA LEU A 303 1.86 49.71 -43.42
C LEU A 303 2.43 49.19 -44.76
N SER A 304 2.94 47.96 -44.82
CA SER A 304 3.46 47.35 -46.06
C SER A 304 3.00 45.90 -46.21
N SER A 305 2.96 45.42 -47.46
CA SER A 305 2.70 44.02 -47.82
C SER A 305 3.97 43.16 -47.84
N GLU A 306 5.13 43.75 -47.57
CA GLU A 306 6.40 43.04 -47.44
C GLU A 306 6.54 42.43 -46.05
N LYS A 307 7.02 41.19 -45.99
CA LYS A 307 7.42 40.55 -44.73
C LYS A 307 8.83 40.93 -44.35
N GLU A 308 9.08 40.97 -43.06
CA GLU A 308 10.40 41.17 -42.47
C GLU A 308 10.67 40.12 -41.39
N LEU A 309 11.93 39.72 -41.32
CA LEU A 309 12.46 38.86 -40.26
C LEU A 309 13.05 39.75 -39.16
N LYS A 310 12.58 39.60 -37.92
CA LYS A 310 13.02 40.36 -36.74
C LYS A 310 13.67 39.45 -35.71
N PRO A 311 14.96 39.13 -35.85
CA PRO A 311 15.68 38.43 -34.80
C PRO A 311 15.94 39.36 -33.61
N LYS A 312 15.74 38.85 -32.40
CA LYS A 312 15.93 39.55 -31.14
C LYS A 312 16.61 38.62 -30.15
N LEU A 313 17.74 39.06 -29.61
CA LEU A 313 18.35 38.45 -28.43
C LEU A 313 17.92 39.26 -27.22
N PHE A 314 17.49 38.60 -26.15
CA PHE A 314 17.07 39.27 -24.93
C PHE A 314 17.69 38.63 -23.70
N LEU A 315 17.85 39.47 -22.68
CA LEU A 315 18.24 39.08 -21.33
C LEU A 315 17.34 39.85 -20.39
N ASN A 316 16.42 39.13 -19.74
CA ASN A 316 15.46 39.69 -18.80
C ASN A 316 15.96 39.46 -17.38
N PHE A 317 15.84 40.48 -16.53
CA PHE A 317 16.19 40.41 -15.12
C PHE A 317 14.97 40.72 -14.28
N THR A 318 14.65 39.86 -13.33
CA THR A 318 13.60 40.11 -12.34
C THR A 318 14.22 40.11 -10.95
N PHE A 319 14.15 41.26 -10.28
CA PHE A 319 14.57 41.41 -8.89
C PHE A 319 13.35 41.32 -7.99
N ASP A 320 13.38 40.39 -7.05
CA ASP A 320 12.50 40.48 -5.90
C ASP A 320 13.08 41.50 -4.90
N LEU A 321 12.29 42.53 -4.58
CA LEU A 321 12.60 43.57 -3.60
C LEU A 321 11.92 43.32 -2.25
N SER A 322 11.37 42.12 -2.04
CA SER A 322 10.74 41.75 -0.77
C SER A 322 11.74 41.84 0.40
N ASN A 323 11.23 42.25 1.56
CA ASN A 323 12.00 42.27 2.82
C ASN A 323 12.00 40.89 3.52
N GLN A 324 11.50 39.83 2.88
CA GLN A 324 11.35 38.51 3.47
C GLN A 324 12.57 37.60 3.28
N LYS A 325 13.60 38.06 2.56
CA LYS A 325 14.80 37.26 2.21
C LYS A 325 15.52 36.68 3.41
N ALA A 326 15.68 37.47 4.47
CA ALA A 326 16.33 37.00 5.70
C ALA A 326 15.54 35.88 6.39
N LEU A 327 14.20 35.97 6.36
CA LEU A 327 13.32 34.92 6.89
C LEU A 327 13.38 33.66 6.02
N GLU A 328 13.40 33.80 4.69
CA GLU A 328 13.50 32.67 3.77
C GLU A 328 14.86 31.95 3.90
N GLU A 329 15.95 32.69 4.06
CA GLU A 329 17.27 32.15 4.36
C GLU A 329 17.28 31.33 5.67
N GLU A 330 16.72 31.89 6.75
CA GLU A 330 16.61 31.18 8.03
C GLU A 330 15.75 29.92 7.90
N ASN A 331 14.61 29.99 7.20
CA ASN A 331 13.75 28.83 6.95
C ASN A 331 14.46 27.72 6.18
N ARG A 332 15.21 28.04 5.12
CA ARG A 332 15.98 27.04 4.35
C ARG A 332 17.01 26.34 5.21
N ARG A 333 17.70 27.08 6.09
CA ARG A 333 18.67 26.51 7.03
C ARG A 333 17.98 25.61 8.06
N LEU A 334 16.90 26.08 8.68
CA LEU A 334 16.13 25.30 9.65
C LEU A 334 15.56 24.02 9.02
N ASN A 335 15.02 24.09 7.80
CA ASN A 335 14.50 22.92 7.09
C ASN A 335 15.58 21.86 6.86
N TYR A 336 16.81 22.27 6.51
CA TYR A 336 17.93 21.34 6.41
C TYR A 336 18.27 20.69 7.76
N GLU A 337 18.41 21.48 8.84
CA GLU A 337 18.68 20.96 10.19
C GLU A 337 17.56 20.00 10.66
N ILE A 338 16.30 20.34 10.40
CA ILE A 338 15.12 19.50 10.71
C ILE A 338 15.16 18.18 9.92
N SER A 339 15.46 18.23 8.62
CA SER A 339 15.50 17.02 7.78
C SER A 339 16.55 16.01 8.25
N ILE A 340 17.73 16.49 8.69
CA ILE A 340 18.77 15.63 9.28
C ILE A 340 18.25 14.98 10.55
N LYS A 341 17.62 15.76 11.44
CA LYS A 341 17.08 15.24 12.70
C LYS A 341 15.96 14.22 12.46
N ASN A 342 15.08 14.46 11.50
CA ASN A 342 14.04 13.51 11.13
C ASN A 342 14.63 12.17 10.64
N LEU A 343 15.70 12.21 9.84
CA LEU A 343 16.38 11.00 9.37
C LEU A 343 17.05 10.25 10.53
N GLU A 344 17.78 10.94 11.41
CA GLU A 344 18.44 10.35 12.59
C GLU A 344 17.41 9.68 13.51
N THR A 345 16.37 10.40 13.91
CA THR A 345 15.29 9.87 14.76
C THR A 345 14.58 8.70 14.09
N LYS A 346 14.35 8.75 12.78
CA LYS A 346 13.73 7.62 12.08
C LYS A 346 14.59 6.37 12.14
N ILE A 347 15.91 6.49 12.03
CA ILE A 347 16.83 5.34 12.12
C ILE A 347 16.77 4.75 13.53
N GLU A 348 16.88 5.58 14.57
CA GLU A 348 16.78 5.15 15.98
C GLU A 348 15.44 4.44 16.25
N ASP A 349 14.31 5.04 15.84
CA ASP A 349 12.98 4.45 15.98
C ASP A 349 12.86 3.09 15.27
N LEU A 350 13.51 2.93 14.11
CA LEU A 350 13.50 1.66 13.38
C LEU A 350 14.35 0.60 14.08
N GLU A 351 15.44 0.98 14.73
CA GLU A 351 16.23 0.04 15.54
C GLU A 351 15.44 -0.44 16.75
N ASP A 352 14.83 0.47 17.50
CA ASP A 352 14.02 0.13 18.68
C ASP A 352 12.81 -0.75 18.30
N GLN A 353 12.12 -0.42 17.20
CA GLN A 353 11.02 -1.25 16.70
C GLN A 353 11.47 -2.64 16.26
N TYR A 354 12.65 -2.76 15.62
CA TYR A 354 13.20 -4.04 15.22
C TYR A 354 13.52 -4.94 16.42
N GLU A 355 14.18 -4.38 17.44
CA GLU A 355 14.51 -5.11 18.67
C GLU A 355 13.24 -5.54 19.43
N SER A 356 12.20 -4.69 19.43
CA SER A 356 10.88 -5.04 19.98
C SER A 356 10.27 -6.24 19.25
N LEU A 357 10.29 -6.26 17.91
CA LEU A 357 9.77 -7.38 17.11
C LEU A 357 10.54 -8.69 17.38
N LEU A 358 11.86 -8.61 17.57
CA LEU A 358 12.69 -9.76 17.93
C LEU A 358 12.41 -10.27 19.35
N THR A 359 12.23 -9.35 20.30
CA THR A 359 11.88 -9.70 21.69
C THR A 359 10.51 -10.40 21.76
N GLU A 360 9.53 -9.90 20.99
CA GLU A 360 8.21 -10.55 20.86
C GLU A 360 8.32 -11.95 20.24
N LEU A 361 9.17 -12.11 19.21
CA LEU A 361 9.45 -13.42 18.62
C LEU A 361 10.10 -14.38 19.61
N GLU A 362 11.03 -13.90 20.45
CA GLU A 362 11.64 -14.69 21.51
C GLU A 362 10.59 -15.13 22.55
N SER A 363 9.70 -14.21 22.96
CA SER A 363 8.57 -14.54 23.85
C SER A 363 7.68 -15.64 23.27
N LEU A 364 7.33 -15.55 21.98
CA LEU A 364 6.55 -16.57 21.28
C LEU A 364 7.27 -17.92 21.20
N ASN A 365 8.60 -17.94 21.09
CA ASN A 365 9.37 -19.17 21.15
C ASN A 365 9.33 -19.82 22.55
N TYR A 366 9.31 -19.02 23.63
CA TYR A 366 9.07 -19.57 24.97
C TYR A 366 7.64 -20.13 25.10
N ASP A 367 6.63 -19.44 24.58
CA ASP A 367 5.25 -19.94 24.55
C ASP A 367 5.11 -21.25 23.77
N TYR A 368 5.91 -21.41 22.71
CA TYR A 368 5.97 -22.65 21.93
C TYR A 368 6.54 -23.81 22.75
N GLU A 369 7.63 -23.59 23.47
CA GLU A 369 8.22 -24.60 24.36
C GLU A 369 7.27 -24.96 25.52
N ILE A 370 6.59 -23.98 26.11
CA ILE A 370 5.54 -24.23 27.11
C ILE A 370 4.40 -25.07 26.52
N SER A 371 3.93 -24.73 25.31
CA SER A 371 2.84 -25.44 24.64
C SER A 371 3.21 -26.88 24.28
N LYS A 372 4.46 -27.12 23.85
CA LYS A 372 4.99 -28.48 23.67
C LYS A 372 4.96 -29.29 24.96
N ILE A 373 5.40 -28.70 26.07
CA ILE A 373 5.40 -29.37 27.38
C ILE A 373 3.97 -29.68 27.81
N ASN A 374 3.04 -28.74 27.67
CA ASN A 374 1.62 -28.94 28.00
C ASN A 374 0.99 -30.07 27.18
N LYS A 375 1.20 -30.08 25.86
CA LYS A 375 0.78 -31.18 24.98
C LYS A 375 1.39 -32.50 25.47
N ARG A 376 2.68 -32.53 25.77
CA ARG A 376 3.38 -33.74 26.21
C ARG A 376 2.84 -34.28 27.54
N ILE A 377 2.53 -33.40 28.50
CA ILE A 377 1.90 -33.79 29.78
C ILE A 377 0.53 -34.42 29.52
N LYS A 378 -0.31 -33.82 28.66
CA LYS A 378 -1.62 -34.38 28.29
C LYS A 378 -1.50 -35.71 27.55
N GLU A 379 -0.53 -35.87 26.65
CA GLU A 379 -0.25 -37.14 25.97
C GLU A 379 0.07 -38.26 26.97
N ILE A 380 0.97 -38.01 27.93
CA ILE A 380 1.34 -38.98 28.95
C ILE A 380 0.12 -39.34 29.80
N ASN A 381 -0.67 -38.35 30.21
CA ASN A 381 -1.89 -38.59 30.98
C ASN A 381 -2.90 -39.43 30.20
N TYR A 382 -3.10 -39.15 28.91
CA TYR A 382 -3.98 -39.93 28.04
C TYR A 382 -3.51 -41.38 27.88
N LEU A 383 -2.21 -41.61 27.70
CA LEU A 383 -1.63 -42.96 27.64
C LEU A 383 -1.81 -43.74 28.95
N ASN A 384 -1.65 -43.08 30.10
CA ASN A 384 -1.89 -43.71 31.40
C ASN A 384 -3.37 -44.04 31.61
N LEU A 385 -4.28 -43.20 31.12
CA LEU A 385 -5.72 -43.47 31.18
C LEU A 385 -6.12 -44.66 30.30
N LYS A 386 -5.41 -44.91 29.20
CA LYS A 386 -5.63 -46.12 28.39
C LYS A 386 -5.46 -47.40 29.21
N GLN A 387 -4.37 -47.50 29.98
CA GLN A 387 -4.12 -48.65 30.86
C GLN A 387 -5.19 -48.77 31.93
N LYS A 388 -5.56 -47.65 32.58
CA LYS A 388 -6.63 -47.63 33.58
C LYS A 388 -7.99 -48.04 33.01
N LEU A 389 -8.28 -47.73 31.74
CA LEU A 389 -9.50 -48.17 31.07
C LEU A 389 -9.48 -49.69 30.83
N GLU A 390 -8.34 -50.22 30.37
CA GLU A 390 -8.12 -51.67 30.19
C GLU A 390 -8.26 -52.43 31.52
N ASP A 391 -7.82 -51.83 32.63
CA ASP A 391 -7.96 -52.36 33.99
C ASP A 391 -9.37 -52.14 34.60
N GLY A 392 -10.28 -51.46 33.90
CA GLY A 392 -11.64 -51.16 34.37
C GLY A 392 -11.72 -50.15 35.52
N LEU A 393 -10.66 -49.37 35.74
CA LEU A 393 -10.54 -48.37 36.82
C LEU A 393 -11.14 -47.00 36.44
N ILE A 394 -11.37 -46.75 35.16
CA ILE A 394 -12.04 -45.54 34.65
C ILE A 394 -13.13 -45.91 33.65
N THR A 395 -14.03 -44.98 33.43
CA THR A 395 -15.10 -45.07 32.43
C THR A 395 -14.60 -44.72 31.03
N LYS A 396 -15.37 -45.16 30.02
CA LYS A 396 -15.13 -44.78 28.62
C LYS A 396 -15.25 -43.26 28.40
N ASN A 397 -16.20 -42.61 29.08
CA ASN A 397 -16.41 -41.15 28.97
C ASN A 397 -15.22 -40.36 29.52
N GLU A 398 -14.59 -40.82 30.61
CA GLU A 398 -13.35 -40.22 31.14
C GLU A 398 -12.19 -40.35 30.15
N TYR A 399 -12.06 -41.51 29.48
CA TYR A 399 -11.04 -41.72 28.46
C TYR A 399 -11.26 -40.86 27.21
N GLU A 400 -12.50 -40.76 26.72
CA GLU A 400 -12.84 -39.91 25.57
C GLU A 400 -12.69 -38.42 25.90
N SER A 401 -13.07 -37.99 27.11
CA SER A 401 -12.82 -36.62 27.57
C SER A 401 -11.33 -36.27 27.53
N ALA A 402 -10.46 -37.17 28.00
CA ALA A 402 -9.02 -36.95 27.98
C ALA A 402 -8.44 -36.89 26.55
N MET A 403 -8.99 -37.66 25.61
CA MET A 403 -8.63 -37.57 24.19
C MET A 403 -8.95 -36.17 23.63
N TYR A 404 -10.14 -35.64 23.92
CA TYR A 404 -10.52 -34.31 23.46
C TYR A 404 -9.70 -33.20 24.13
N GLU A 405 -9.35 -33.34 25.41
CA GLU A 405 -8.43 -32.42 26.08
C GLU A 405 -7.02 -32.44 25.46
N LEU A 406 -6.53 -33.60 25.01
CA LEU A 406 -5.28 -33.68 24.25
C LEU A 406 -5.38 -32.94 22.91
N LEU A 407 -6.49 -33.09 22.19
CA LEU A 407 -6.73 -32.36 20.93
C LEU A 407 -6.76 -30.83 21.15
N VAL A 408 -7.29 -30.36 22.27
CA VAL A 408 -7.23 -28.93 22.64
C VAL A 408 -5.78 -28.45 22.70
N GLU A 409 -4.90 -29.18 23.40
CA GLU A 409 -3.48 -28.78 23.49
C GLU A 409 -2.75 -28.91 22.16
N GLU A 410 -3.12 -29.87 21.32
CA GLU A 410 -2.58 -29.98 19.96
C GLU A 410 -2.93 -28.75 19.12
N TYR A 411 -4.17 -28.29 19.15
CA TYR A 411 -4.58 -27.09 18.40
C TYR A 411 -4.02 -25.80 19.01
N ASN A 412 -3.84 -25.73 20.34
CA ASN A 412 -3.15 -24.60 20.97
C ASN A 412 -1.69 -24.52 20.51
N LEU A 413 -1.00 -25.65 20.38
CA LEU A 413 0.36 -25.68 19.83
C LEU A 413 0.39 -25.21 18.37
N GLU A 414 -0.53 -25.67 17.52
CA GLU A 414 -0.67 -25.17 16.14
C GLU A 414 -0.89 -23.65 16.09
N ASN A 415 -1.67 -23.10 17.03
CA ASN A 415 -1.92 -21.66 17.14
C ASN A 415 -0.67 -20.87 17.51
N VAL A 416 0.17 -21.39 18.42
CA VAL A 416 1.43 -20.73 18.77
C VAL A 416 2.44 -20.79 17.61
N GLU A 417 2.51 -21.92 16.90
CA GLU A 417 3.32 -22.04 15.68
C GLU A 417 2.90 -21.02 14.61
N PHE A 418 1.60 -20.80 14.46
CA PHE A 418 1.07 -19.79 13.56
C PHE A 418 1.40 -18.37 14.00
N SER A 419 1.32 -18.05 15.30
CA SER A 419 1.74 -16.75 15.82
C SER A 419 3.21 -16.46 15.55
N ILE A 420 4.09 -17.46 15.68
CA ILE A 420 5.51 -17.36 15.31
C ILE A 420 5.66 -17.02 13.82
N LEU A 421 4.93 -17.72 12.95
CA LEU A 421 4.95 -17.45 11.51
C LEU A 421 4.54 -16.01 11.21
N ILE A 422 3.43 -15.54 11.79
CA ILE A 422 2.94 -14.16 11.60
C ILE A 422 3.97 -13.15 12.10
N GLN A 423 4.63 -13.41 13.23
CA GLN A 423 5.67 -12.51 13.73
C GLN A 423 6.89 -12.45 12.81
N LYS A 424 7.31 -13.57 12.23
CA LYS A 424 8.36 -13.56 11.20
C LYS A 424 7.95 -12.75 9.97
N LEU A 425 6.70 -12.89 9.51
CA LEU A 425 6.17 -12.09 8.39
C LEU A 425 6.06 -10.59 8.73
N ASN A 426 5.74 -10.25 9.98
CA ASN A 426 5.80 -8.87 10.47
C ASN A 426 7.22 -8.30 10.35
N ILE A 427 8.24 -9.08 10.70
CA ILE A 427 9.65 -8.67 10.55
C ILE A 427 9.99 -8.44 9.07
N TYR A 428 9.60 -9.34 8.16
CA TYR A 428 9.78 -9.14 6.71
C TYR A 428 9.12 -7.84 6.21
N SER A 429 7.85 -7.64 6.56
CA SER A 429 7.09 -6.44 6.17
C SER A 429 7.74 -5.17 6.71
N PHE A 430 8.18 -5.21 7.97
CA PHE A 430 8.89 -4.13 8.63
C PHE A 430 10.19 -3.78 7.91
N LEU A 431 10.99 -4.75 7.50
CA LEU A 431 12.23 -4.51 6.75
C LEU A 431 12.02 -4.06 5.29
N GLY A 432 10.79 -4.05 4.80
CA GLY A 432 10.46 -3.57 3.45
C GLY A 432 10.40 -4.67 2.38
N TYR A 433 10.16 -5.92 2.79
CA TYR A 433 9.93 -7.02 1.85
C TYR A 433 8.47 -7.06 1.40
N ASP A 434 8.25 -7.47 0.16
CA ASP A 434 6.92 -7.78 -0.37
C ASP A 434 6.52 -9.20 0.02
N LEU A 435 5.56 -9.29 0.94
CA LEU A 435 5.11 -10.58 1.45
C LEU A 435 4.41 -11.41 0.39
N LEU A 436 3.72 -10.78 -0.58
CA LEU A 436 3.05 -11.55 -1.63
C LEU A 436 4.08 -12.22 -2.53
N SER A 437 5.14 -11.51 -2.91
CA SER A 437 6.23 -12.09 -3.71
C SER A 437 7.01 -13.14 -2.92
N LEU A 438 7.26 -12.92 -1.62
CA LEU A 438 7.88 -13.92 -0.74
C LEU A 438 7.06 -15.21 -0.70
N LEU A 439 5.74 -15.10 -0.58
CA LEU A 439 4.85 -16.26 -0.49
C LEU A 439 4.69 -16.99 -1.83
N GLU A 440 4.89 -16.33 -2.97
CA GLU A 440 4.93 -16.97 -4.29
C GLU A 440 6.11 -17.94 -4.43
N GLU A 441 7.23 -17.67 -3.73
CA GLU A 441 8.42 -18.53 -3.76
C GLU A 441 8.32 -19.74 -2.81
N VAL A 442 7.51 -19.61 -1.76
CA VAL A 442 7.46 -20.57 -0.64
C VAL A 442 6.22 -21.49 -0.68
N LEU A 443 5.13 -21.04 -1.32
CA LEU A 443 3.92 -21.81 -1.59
C LEU A 443 3.95 -22.42 -2.98
#